data_AF-A0A971XRZ9-F1
#
_entry.id   AF-A0A971XRZ9-F1
#
_cell.length_a   1.000
_cell.length_b   1.000
_cell.length_c   1.000
_cell.angle_alpha   90.00
_cell.angle_beta   90.00
_cell.angle_gamma   90.00
#
_symmetry.space_group_name_H-M   'P 1'
#
loop_
_entity.id
_entity.type
_entity.pdbx_description
1 polymer ?
#
loop_
_entity_poly.entity_id
_entity_poly.type
_entity_poly.pdbx_seq_one_letter_code
_entity_poly.pdbx_strand_id
1 'polypeptide(L)'
;LYSHFKKLRMSKQDVKQEHKESEGDPHVKGRIRQQQRAMARRRMMSQVPTADVVVTNPTHYAVALRYEEGRPDAAPHVVAKGSGLIATRIRELAQENNVPVFSAPPLARALYHNVELEQEIPEALYSAVAQVLAWVFQLRAWSAGQGMPPIEPTDIPVPHELDPETTGARIHPSALQPSYRHAPATRAE
;
A
#
# COMPACT_ATOMS: atom_id res chain seq x y z
N LEU A 1 20.27 60.57 22.84
CA LEU A 1 19.93 59.14 23.12
C LEU A 1 18.85 58.52 22.22
N TYR A 2 18.03 59.29 21.49
CA TYR A 2 16.89 58.74 20.72
C TYR A 2 17.27 57.98 19.43
N SER A 3 18.44 58.26 18.83
CA SER A 3 18.84 57.64 17.54
C SER A 3 19.34 56.19 17.67
N HIS A 4 19.90 55.81 18.82
CA HIS A 4 20.52 54.50 19.03
C HIS A 4 19.48 53.38 19.12
N PHE A 5 18.37 53.62 19.82
CA PHE A 5 17.25 52.69 19.92
C PHE A 5 16.52 52.46 18.59
N LYS A 6 16.46 53.48 17.73
CA LYS A 6 15.85 53.37 16.39
C LYS A 6 16.68 52.49 15.45
N LYS A 7 18.02 52.64 15.50
CA LYS A 7 18.97 51.77 14.75
C LYS A 7 18.92 50.31 15.22
N LEU A 8 18.85 50.08 16.53
CA LEU A 8 18.70 48.72 17.09
C LEU A 8 17.36 48.06 16.70
N ARG A 9 16.26 48.82 16.57
CA ARG A 9 14.97 48.29 16.08
C ARG A 9 14.99 47.99 14.58
N MET A 10 15.60 48.84 13.74
CA MET A 10 15.79 48.54 12.30
C MET A 10 16.63 47.27 12.11
N SER A 11 17.78 47.18 12.78
CA SER A 11 18.66 46.00 12.67
C SER A 11 17.98 44.67 13.03
N LYS A 12 17.07 44.63 14.04
CA LYS A 12 16.31 43.42 14.35
C LYS A 12 15.24 43.08 13.30
N GLN A 13 14.65 44.09 12.66
CA GLN A 13 13.74 43.86 11.53
C GLN A 13 14.50 43.37 10.31
N ASP A 14 15.67 43.95 10.02
CA ASP A 14 16.52 43.57 8.89
C ASP A 14 17.01 42.12 9.02
N VAL A 15 17.47 41.69 10.21
CA VAL A 15 17.86 40.30 10.47
C VAL A 15 16.68 39.33 10.31
N LYS A 16 15.49 39.72 10.77
CA LYS A 16 14.28 38.89 10.62
C LYS A 16 13.82 38.79 9.17
N GLN A 17 14.00 39.87 8.41
CA GLN A 17 13.71 39.95 6.99
C GLN A 17 14.71 39.11 6.18
N GLU A 18 16.02 39.20 6.47
CA GLU A 18 17.06 38.36 5.88
C GLU A 18 16.86 36.86 6.20
N HIS A 19 16.45 36.51 7.42
CA HIS A 19 16.09 35.12 7.75
C HIS A 19 14.88 34.64 6.95
N LYS A 20 13.87 35.50 6.77
CA LYS A 20 12.65 35.16 6.00
C LYS A 20 12.93 35.11 4.49
N GLU A 21 13.92 35.87 3.99
CA GLU A 21 14.37 35.88 2.61
C GLU A 21 15.35 34.74 2.29
N SER A 22 16.25 34.39 3.22
CA SER A 22 17.20 33.27 3.09
C SER A 22 16.51 31.91 3.20
N GLU A 23 15.50 31.80 4.07
CA GLU A 23 14.72 30.57 4.15
C GLU A 23 13.51 30.60 3.22
N GLY A 24 12.90 31.73 2.89
CA GLY A 24 11.67 31.83 2.09
C GLY A 24 10.39 31.62 2.92
N ASP A 25 9.28 32.25 2.50
CA ASP A 25 8.02 32.27 3.27
C ASP A 25 7.45 30.84 3.50
N PRO A 26 7.15 30.44 4.76
CA PRO A 26 6.59 29.13 5.08
C PRO A 26 5.31 28.78 4.32
N HIS A 27 4.45 29.77 4.02
CA HIS A 27 3.23 29.54 3.24
C HIS A 27 3.54 29.22 1.78
N VAL A 28 4.55 29.87 1.20
CA VAL A 28 5.01 29.60 -0.17
C VAL A 28 5.64 28.21 -0.24
N LYS A 29 6.52 27.86 0.71
CA LYS A 29 7.06 26.49 0.84
C LYS A 29 5.97 25.43 0.99
N GLY A 30 4.98 25.69 1.84
CA GLY A 30 3.83 24.81 2.06
C GLY A 30 3.06 24.56 0.77
N ARG A 31 2.76 25.64 0.03
CA ARG A 31 2.09 25.56 -1.28
C ARG A 31 2.90 24.78 -2.30
N ILE A 32 4.21 25.01 -2.39
CA ILE A 32 5.11 24.27 -3.29
C ILE A 32 5.08 22.77 -2.96
N ARG A 33 5.24 22.40 -1.68
CA ARG A 33 5.18 20.99 -1.25
C ARG A 33 3.82 20.35 -1.53
N GLN A 34 2.73 21.07 -1.32
CA GLN A 34 1.38 20.60 -1.63
C GLN A 34 1.23 20.34 -3.13
N GLN A 35 1.71 21.27 -3.97
CA GLN A 35 1.68 21.13 -5.42
C GLN A 35 2.54 19.97 -5.91
N GLN A 36 3.75 19.81 -5.36
CA GLN A 36 4.63 18.67 -5.64
C GLN A 36 3.97 17.33 -5.29
N ARG A 37 3.36 17.22 -4.11
CA ARG A 37 2.60 16.02 -3.70
C ARG A 37 1.41 15.74 -4.63
N ALA A 38 0.68 16.78 -5.03
CA ALA A 38 -0.44 16.65 -5.95
C ALA A 38 0.03 16.16 -7.34
N MET A 39 1.15 16.69 -7.85
CA MET A 39 1.76 16.24 -9.10
C MET A 39 2.23 14.79 -9.00
N ALA A 40 2.95 14.43 -7.93
CA ALA A 40 3.40 13.06 -7.69
C ALA A 40 2.21 12.09 -7.64
N ARG A 41 1.14 12.45 -6.93
CA ARG A 41 -0.09 11.64 -6.88
C ARG A 41 -0.72 11.48 -8.26
N ARG A 42 -0.78 12.54 -9.07
CA ARG A 42 -1.31 12.45 -10.44
C ARG A 42 -0.49 11.49 -11.30
N ARG A 43 0.85 11.56 -11.22
CA ARG A 43 1.76 10.64 -11.93
C ARG A 43 1.56 9.19 -11.49
N MET A 44 1.46 8.94 -10.19
CA MET A 44 1.18 7.61 -9.66
C MET A 44 -0.17 7.07 -10.16
N MET A 45 -1.22 7.90 -10.12
CA MET A 45 -2.56 7.51 -10.59
C MET A 45 -2.59 7.19 -12.09
N SER A 46 -1.80 7.91 -12.91
CA SER A 46 -1.69 7.58 -14.34
C SER A 46 -0.99 6.26 -14.64
N GLN A 47 -0.32 5.65 -13.66
CA GLN A 47 0.27 4.31 -13.83
C GLN A 47 -0.70 3.17 -13.55
N VAL A 48 -1.81 3.43 -12.85
CA VAL A 48 -2.80 2.39 -12.49
C VAL A 48 -3.31 1.62 -13.73
N PRO A 49 -3.64 2.25 -14.87
CA PRO A 49 -4.08 1.53 -16.07
C PRO A 49 -3.04 0.57 -16.67
N THR A 50 -1.76 0.75 -16.34
CA THR A 50 -0.67 -0.10 -16.83
C THR A 50 -0.41 -1.32 -15.94
N ALA A 51 -1.08 -1.39 -14.78
CA ALA A 51 -0.91 -2.48 -13.85
C ALA A 51 -1.57 -3.77 -14.38
N ASP A 52 -0.98 -4.89 -14.01
CA ASP A 52 -1.56 -6.20 -14.31
C ASP A 52 -2.64 -6.60 -13.33
N VAL A 53 -2.48 -6.18 -12.07
CA VAL A 53 -3.40 -6.47 -10.99
C VAL A 53 -3.35 -5.40 -9.91
N VAL A 54 -4.48 -5.17 -9.24
CA VAL A 54 -4.54 -4.40 -8.00
C VAL A 54 -4.88 -5.31 -6.82
N VAL A 55 -3.95 -5.46 -5.89
CA VAL A 55 -4.14 -6.20 -4.64
C VAL A 55 -4.70 -5.26 -3.57
N THR A 56 -5.74 -5.70 -2.86
CA THR A 56 -6.46 -4.84 -1.92
C THR A 56 -6.65 -5.48 -0.54
N ASN A 57 -6.57 -4.64 0.48
CA ASN A 57 -7.23 -4.87 1.77
C ASN A 57 -8.46 -3.97 1.74
N PRO A 58 -9.69 -4.52 1.67
CA PRO A 58 -10.90 -3.75 1.46
C PRO A 58 -10.95 -2.48 2.32
N THR A 59 -11.29 -1.35 1.69
CA THR A 59 -11.33 0.02 2.26
C THR A 59 -10.03 0.59 2.85
N HIS A 60 -9.01 -0.22 3.14
CA HIS A 60 -7.80 0.20 3.84
C HIS A 60 -6.62 0.46 2.90
N TYR A 61 -6.27 -0.51 2.05
CA TYR A 61 -5.08 -0.47 1.21
C TYR A 61 -5.38 -0.95 -0.21
N ALA A 62 -4.69 -0.35 -1.18
CA ALA A 62 -4.63 -0.84 -2.55
C ALA A 62 -3.21 -0.68 -3.09
N VAL A 63 -2.70 -1.73 -3.72
CA VAL A 63 -1.37 -1.78 -4.35
C VAL A 63 -1.53 -2.33 -5.76
N ALA A 64 -1.13 -1.55 -6.75
CA ALA A 64 -1.12 -1.91 -8.15
C ALA A 64 0.27 -2.46 -8.52
N LEU A 65 0.30 -3.69 -9.05
CA LEU A 65 1.50 -4.39 -9.46
C LEU A 65 1.55 -4.50 -10.98
N ARG A 66 2.75 -4.38 -11.53
CA ARG A 66 3.04 -4.60 -12.94
C ARG A 66 4.14 -5.63 -13.08
N TYR A 67 3.97 -6.52 -14.04
CA TYR A 67 4.93 -7.55 -14.40
C TYR A 67 5.21 -7.47 -15.90
N GLU A 68 6.49 -7.35 -16.27
CA GLU A 68 6.89 -7.30 -17.67
C GLU A 68 7.20 -8.70 -18.19
N GLU A 69 6.25 -9.30 -18.93
CA GLU A 69 6.44 -10.58 -19.58
C GLU A 69 7.65 -10.53 -20.55
N GLY A 70 8.51 -11.55 -20.50
CA GLY A 70 9.63 -11.71 -21.43
C GLY A 70 10.99 -11.21 -20.93
N ARG A 71 11.08 -10.69 -19.70
CA ARG A 71 12.37 -10.48 -19.00
C ARG A 71 12.60 -11.64 -18.02
N PRO A 72 13.62 -12.51 -18.25
CA PRO A 72 13.85 -13.71 -17.44
C PRO A 72 14.05 -13.48 -15.94
N ASP A 73 14.42 -12.27 -15.53
CA ASP A 73 14.76 -11.92 -14.14
C ASP A 73 13.95 -10.72 -13.61
N ALA A 74 12.89 -10.28 -14.30
CA ALA A 74 12.13 -9.11 -13.86
C ALA A 74 11.11 -9.52 -12.78
N ALA A 75 11.37 -9.11 -11.54
CA ALA A 75 10.37 -9.23 -10.49
C ALA A 75 9.20 -8.26 -10.73
N PRO A 76 7.96 -8.60 -10.32
CA PRO A 76 6.86 -7.64 -10.33
C PRO A 76 7.22 -6.40 -9.50
N HIS A 77 6.82 -5.22 -9.96
CA HIS A 77 7.09 -3.96 -9.27
C HIS A 77 5.80 -3.19 -8.97
N VAL A 78 5.87 -2.33 -7.95
CA VAL A 78 4.72 -1.52 -7.51
C VAL A 78 4.62 -0.25 -8.34
N VAL A 79 3.56 -0.09 -9.12
CA VAL A 79 3.35 1.11 -9.96
C VAL A 79 2.46 2.16 -9.27
N ALA A 80 1.61 1.73 -8.35
CA ALA A 80 0.82 2.61 -7.50
C ALA A 80 0.53 1.96 -6.16
N LYS A 81 0.51 2.72 -5.06
CA LYS A 81 0.03 2.26 -3.76
C LYS A 81 -0.66 3.38 -3.00
N GLY A 82 -1.62 3.03 -2.16
CA GLY A 82 -2.36 4.02 -1.39
C GLY A 82 -3.14 3.41 -0.23
N SER A 83 -3.51 4.29 0.71
CA SER A 83 -4.40 3.97 1.82
C SER A 83 -5.65 4.87 1.81
N GLY A 84 -6.71 4.41 2.47
CA GLY A 84 -7.97 5.16 2.62
C GLY A 84 -8.52 5.68 1.30
N LEU A 85 -8.72 7.00 1.17
CA LEU A 85 -9.25 7.63 -0.05
C LEU A 85 -8.39 7.37 -1.29
N ILE A 86 -7.06 7.28 -1.14
CA ILE A 86 -6.16 6.99 -2.25
C ILE A 86 -6.37 5.53 -2.69
N ALA A 87 -6.51 4.60 -1.74
CA ALA A 87 -6.81 3.20 -2.05
C ALA A 87 -8.14 3.06 -2.80
N THR A 88 -9.18 3.77 -2.36
CA THR A 88 -10.48 3.82 -3.04
C THR A 88 -10.33 4.32 -4.46
N ARG A 89 -9.59 5.42 -4.70
CA ARG A 89 -9.39 5.94 -6.05
C ARG A 89 -8.60 4.99 -6.96
N ILE A 90 -7.62 4.27 -6.42
CA ILE A 90 -6.88 3.24 -7.19
C ILE A 90 -7.84 2.13 -7.65
N ARG A 91 -8.73 1.65 -6.77
CA ARG A 91 -9.71 0.62 -7.13
C ARG A 91 -10.70 1.09 -8.20
N GLU A 92 -11.20 2.33 -8.07
CA GLU A 92 -12.07 2.94 -9.08
C GLU A 92 -11.37 3.01 -10.45
N LEU A 93 -10.13 3.53 -10.48
CA LEU A 93 -9.34 3.59 -11.72
C LEU A 93 -9.06 2.21 -12.30
N ALA A 94 -8.78 1.21 -11.45
CA ALA A 94 -8.58 -0.17 -11.90
C ALA A 94 -9.83 -0.70 -12.60
N GLN A 95 -11.01 -0.52 -11.98
CA GLN A 95 -12.28 -0.93 -12.57
C GLN A 95 -12.60 -0.17 -13.86
N GLU A 96 -12.37 1.15 -13.90
CA GLU A 96 -12.55 2.00 -15.10
C GLU A 96 -11.69 1.52 -16.28
N ASN A 97 -10.51 0.92 -16.01
CA ASN A 97 -9.55 0.47 -17.02
C ASN A 97 -9.50 -1.06 -17.20
N ASN A 98 -10.45 -1.80 -16.63
CA ASN A 98 -10.50 -3.27 -16.67
C ASN A 98 -9.24 -3.97 -16.11
N VAL A 99 -8.57 -3.33 -15.15
CA VAL A 99 -7.48 -3.95 -14.39
C VAL A 99 -8.10 -4.84 -13.30
N PRO A 100 -7.79 -6.15 -13.27
CA PRO A 100 -8.30 -7.06 -12.25
C PRO A 100 -7.97 -6.60 -10.83
N VAL A 101 -8.96 -6.67 -9.94
CA VAL A 101 -8.82 -6.36 -8.51
C VAL A 101 -8.90 -7.67 -7.73
N PHE A 102 -7.90 -7.93 -6.90
CA PHE A 102 -7.80 -9.13 -6.08
C PHE A 102 -7.80 -8.75 -4.59
N SER A 103 -8.63 -9.40 -3.79
CA SER A 103 -8.73 -9.11 -2.35
C SER A 103 -7.84 -10.05 -1.56
N ALA A 104 -6.68 -9.56 -1.12
CA ALA A 104 -5.78 -10.29 -0.23
C ALA A 104 -5.26 -9.35 0.87
N PRO A 105 -6.01 -9.21 1.99
CA PRO A 105 -5.68 -8.26 3.04
C PRO A 105 -4.25 -8.38 3.59
N PRO A 106 -3.72 -9.59 3.91
CA PRO A 106 -2.34 -9.73 4.40
C PRO A 106 -1.30 -9.28 3.37
N LEU A 107 -1.48 -9.67 2.11
CA LEU A 107 -0.55 -9.32 1.04
C LEU A 107 -0.58 -7.82 0.74
N ALA A 108 -1.77 -7.21 0.71
CA ALA A 108 -1.92 -5.77 0.50
C ALA A 108 -1.23 -4.95 1.59
N ARG A 109 -1.32 -5.37 2.87
CA ARG A 109 -0.59 -4.72 3.97
C ARG A 109 0.92 -4.90 3.79
N ALA A 110 1.37 -6.13 3.54
CA ALA A 110 2.79 -6.41 3.37
C ALA A 110 3.40 -5.60 2.23
N LEU A 111 2.74 -5.55 1.06
CA LEU A 111 3.18 -4.75 -0.07
C LEU A 111 3.19 -3.25 0.23
N TYR A 112 2.12 -2.73 0.85
CA TYR A 112 2.01 -1.30 1.14
C TYR A 112 3.12 -0.79 2.07
N HIS A 113 3.46 -1.57 3.09
CA HIS A 113 4.43 -1.19 4.12
C HIS A 113 5.89 -1.49 3.75
N ASN A 114 6.15 -2.52 2.94
CA ASN A 114 7.52 -2.99 2.70
C ASN A 114 8.06 -2.68 1.29
N VAL A 115 7.25 -2.17 0.36
CA VAL A 115 7.67 -1.93 -1.04
C VAL A 115 7.34 -0.52 -1.48
N GLU A 116 8.32 0.24 -1.96
CA GLU A 116 8.09 1.59 -2.47
C GLU A 116 7.60 1.61 -3.92
N LEU A 117 7.11 2.78 -4.35
CA LEU A 117 6.75 3.00 -5.76
C LEU A 117 7.97 2.75 -6.66
N GLU A 118 7.71 2.14 -7.82
CA GLU A 118 8.70 1.80 -8.86
C GLU A 118 9.76 0.79 -8.40
N GLN A 119 9.60 0.20 -7.21
CA GLN A 119 10.48 -0.85 -6.72
C GLN A 119 9.90 -2.24 -6.95
N GLU A 120 10.81 -3.18 -7.19
CA GLU A 120 10.53 -4.62 -7.24
C GLU A 120 10.07 -5.12 -5.87
N ILE A 121 9.16 -6.08 -5.87
CA ILE A 121 8.75 -6.75 -4.63
C ILE A 121 9.93 -7.54 -4.04
N PRO A 122 10.00 -7.73 -2.72
CA PRO A 122 11.00 -8.58 -2.08
C PRO A 122 10.76 -10.06 -2.39
N GLU A 123 11.82 -10.87 -2.43
CA GLU A 123 11.78 -12.32 -2.68
C GLU A 123 10.79 -13.06 -1.77
N ALA A 124 10.69 -12.62 -0.52
CA ALA A 124 9.77 -13.18 0.46
C ALA A 124 8.28 -13.07 0.06
N LEU A 125 7.92 -12.17 -0.86
CA LEU A 125 6.56 -12.02 -1.38
C LEU A 125 6.38 -12.65 -2.78
N TYR A 126 7.42 -13.25 -3.37
CA TYR A 126 7.34 -13.80 -4.74
C TYR A 126 6.28 -14.88 -4.87
N SER A 127 6.23 -15.83 -3.94
CA SER A 127 5.25 -16.93 -3.97
C SER A 127 3.82 -16.41 -3.90
N ALA A 128 3.54 -15.47 -2.98
CA ALA A 128 2.25 -14.83 -2.82
C ALA A 128 1.81 -14.10 -4.09
N VAL A 129 2.70 -13.27 -4.66
CA VAL A 129 2.40 -12.49 -5.86
C VAL A 129 2.28 -13.38 -7.09
N ALA A 130 3.09 -14.44 -7.22
CA ALA A 130 3.01 -15.38 -8.32
C ALA A 130 1.65 -16.08 -8.40
N GLN A 131 1.05 -16.45 -7.25
CA GLN A 131 -0.30 -17.02 -7.22
C GLN A 131 -1.36 -16.03 -7.72
N VAL A 132 -1.24 -14.76 -7.33
CA VAL A 132 -2.15 -13.70 -7.80
C VAL A 132 -2.01 -13.49 -9.30
N LEU A 133 -0.77 -13.40 -9.82
CA LEU A 133 -0.52 -13.23 -11.26
C LEU A 133 -0.99 -14.45 -12.06
N ALA A 134 -0.79 -15.66 -11.55
CA ALA A 134 -1.29 -16.88 -12.19
C ALA A 134 -2.83 -16.84 -12.32
N TRP A 135 -3.54 -16.42 -11.28
CA TRP A 135 -4.99 -16.22 -11.33
C TRP A 135 -5.38 -15.16 -12.38
N VAL A 136 -4.68 -14.02 -12.43
CA VAL A 136 -4.93 -12.99 -13.44
C VAL A 136 -4.73 -13.50 -14.86
N PHE A 137 -3.67 -14.26 -15.13
CA PHE A 137 -3.43 -14.83 -16.45
C PHE A 137 -4.50 -15.85 -16.84
N GLN A 138 -4.95 -16.69 -15.91
CA GLN A 138 -6.07 -17.60 -16.14
C GLN A 138 -7.38 -16.83 -16.40
N LEU A 139 -7.61 -15.73 -15.68
CA LEU A 139 -8.79 -14.87 -15.88
C LEU A 139 -8.78 -14.20 -17.25
N ARG A 140 -7.62 -13.72 -17.72
CA ARG A 140 -7.45 -13.17 -19.07
C ARG A 140 -7.67 -14.25 -20.13
N ALA A 141 -7.12 -15.44 -19.95
CA ALA A 141 -7.31 -16.57 -20.86
C ALA A 141 -8.79 -16.99 -20.96
N TRP A 142 -9.47 -17.15 -19.83
CA TRP A 142 -10.90 -17.48 -19.77
C TRP A 142 -11.77 -16.41 -20.45
N SER A 143 -11.45 -15.14 -20.20
CA SER A 143 -12.13 -14.00 -20.84
C SER A 143 -11.93 -13.96 -22.36
N ALA A 144 -10.81 -14.49 -22.85
CA ALA A 144 -10.53 -14.67 -24.28
C ALA A 144 -11.17 -15.95 -24.88
N GLY A 145 -12.00 -16.66 -24.12
CA GLY A 145 -12.67 -17.89 -24.54
C GLY A 145 -11.79 -19.14 -24.48
N GLN A 146 -10.66 -19.08 -23.76
CA GLN A 146 -9.71 -20.19 -23.64
C GLN A 146 -9.73 -20.77 -22.22
N GLY A 147 -9.79 -22.10 -22.11
CA GLY A 147 -9.65 -22.78 -20.82
C GLY A 147 -10.88 -22.75 -19.92
N MET A 148 -10.68 -23.08 -18.65
CA MET A 148 -11.72 -23.14 -17.62
C MET A 148 -11.79 -21.83 -16.83
N PRO A 149 -12.95 -21.49 -16.23
CA PRO A 149 -13.05 -20.34 -15.33
C PRO A 149 -12.04 -20.48 -14.18
N PRO A 150 -11.26 -19.44 -13.88
CA PRO A 150 -10.26 -19.49 -12.82
C PRO A 150 -10.92 -19.62 -11.46
N ILE A 151 -10.33 -20.42 -10.58
CA ILE A 151 -10.70 -20.47 -9.17
C ILE A 151 -9.86 -19.42 -8.44
N GLU A 152 -10.52 -18.52 -7.71
CA GLU A 152 -9.82 -17.51 -6.90
C GLU A 152 -9.05 -18.19 -5.76
N PRO A 153 -7.72 -18.00 -5.65
CA PRO A 153 -6.95 -18.54 -4.54
C PRO A 153 -7.40 -17.95 -3.21
N THR A 154 -7.65 -18.80 -2.22
CA THR A 154 -8.17 -18.39 -0.91
C THR A 154 -7.09 -18.29 0.17
N ASP A 155 -5.96 -18.99 -0.02
CA ASP A 155 -4.85 -19.04 0.94
C ASP A 155 -3.55 -18.57 0.28
N ILE A 156 -3.34 -17.25 0.28
CA ILE A 156 -2.12 -16.64 -0.25
C ILE A 156 -1.04 -16.68 0.83
N PRO A 157 0.10 -17.36 0.59
CA PRO A 157 1.15 -17.54 1.60
C PRO A 157 1.95 -16.25 1.79
N VAL A 158 1.58 -15.45 2.79
CA VAL A 158 2.31 -14.21 3.14
C VAL A 158 3.16 -14.48 4.40
N PRO A 159 4.49 -14.29 4.36
CA PRO A 159 5.31 -14.41 5.55
C PRO A 159 4.84 -13.48 6.65
N HIS A 160 4.61 -14.04 7.84
CA HIS A 160 4.04 -13.32 8.98
C HIS A 160 4.86 -12.11 9.43
N GLU A 161 6.17 -12.10 9.17
CA GLU A 161 7.10 -11.02 9.50
C GLU A 161 6.87 -9.75 8.67
N LEU A 162 6.31 -9.91 7.47
CA LEU A 162 6.04 -8.81 6.55
C LEU A 162 4.61 -8.26 6.70
N ASP A 163 3.74 -8.98 7.39
CA ASP A 163 2.41 -8.52 7.74
C ASP A 163 2.43 -7.80 9.11
N PRO A 164 2.19 -6.48 9.17
CA PRO A 164 2.19 -5.73 10.42
C PRO A 164 1.18 -6.25 11.45
N GLU A 165 0.05 -6.80 11.01
CA GLU A 165 -0.97 -7.33 11.93
C GLU A 165 -0.52 -8.65 12.57
N THR A 166 0.26 -9.46 11.86
CA THR A 166 0.73 -10.74 12.40
C THR A 166 2.02 -10.60 13.20
N THR A 167 2.83 -9.59 12.89
CA THR A 167 4.07 -9.28 13.62
C THR A 167 3.81 -8.92 15.09
N GLY A 168 2.71 -8.21 15.39
CA GLY A 168 2.32 -7.86 16.76
C GLY A 168 1.66 -8.99 17.56
N ALA A 169 1.15 -10.03 16.91
CA ALA A 169 0.31 -11.05 17.54
C ALA A 169 1.08 -12.10 18.37
N ARG A 170 2.42 -12.16 18.28
CA ARG A 170 3.23 -13.22 18.94
C ARG A 170 3.85 -12.84 20.30
N ILE A 171 3.54 -11.68 20.89
CA ILE A 171 4.06 -11.31 22.23
C ILE A 171 3.11 -11.78 23.39
N HIS A 172 2.07 -12.58 23.12
CA HIS A 172 1.26 -13.18 24.18
C HIS A 172 1.53 -14.70 24.34
N PRO A 173 2.18 -15.15 25.43
CA PRO A 173 2.19 -16.56 25.77
C PRO A 173 0.86 -16.90 26.44
N SER A 174 -0.07 -17.48 25.69
CA SER A 174 -1.24 -18.15 26.30
C SER A 174 -1.49 -19.47 25.58
N ALA A 175 -0.74 -20.49 26.00
CA ALA A 175 -1.04 -21.87 25.71
C ALA A 175 -1.01 -22.61 27.05
N LEU A 176 -2.20 -22.91 27.59
CA LEU A 176 -2.53 -24.14 28.34
C LEU A 176 -3.99 -24.05 28.82
N GLN A 177 -4.89 -24.63 28.04
CA GLN A 177 -6.03 -25.34 28.62
C GLN A 177 -5.80 -26.83 28.43
N PRO A 178 -6.25 -27.66 29.37
CA PRO A 178 -6.85 -28.93 29.01
C PRO A 178 -8.34 -28.91 29.34
N SER A 179 -9.14 -29.07 28.29
CA SER A 179 -10.55 -29.39 28.34
C SER A 179 -10.77 -30.80 28.92
N TYR A 180 -11.65 -30.95 29.91
CA TYR A 180 -12.28 -32.23 30.21
C TYR A 180 -13.81 -32.09 30.19
N ARG A 181 -14.43 -32.76 29.21
CA ARG A 181 -15.85 -33.10 29.17
C ARG A 181 -16.10 -34.39 29.96
N HIS A 182 -17.20 -34.47 30.70
CA HIS A 182 -18.06 -35.65 30.79
C HIS A 182 -19.48 -35.14 31.14
N ALA A 183 -20.43 -35.12 30.20
CA ALA A 183 -21.34 -36.19 29.74
C ALA A 183 -22.56 -36.38 30.68
N PRO A 184 -23.78 -36.56 30.12
CA PRO A 184 -25.05 -36.25 30.81
C PRO A 184 -25.61 -37.42 31.66
N ALA A 185 -26.32 -37.06 32.74
CA ALA A 185 -27.05 -38.01 33.58
C ALA A 185 -28.31 -38.52 32.88
N THR A 186 -28.40 -39.85 32.76
CA THR A 186 -29.55 -40.64 32.33
C THR A 186 -30.70 -40.58 33.33
N ARG A 187 -31.94 -40.59 32.82
CA ARG A 187 -33.21 -40.62 33.55
C ARG A 187 -33.77 -42.05 33.55
N ALA A 188 -34.06 -42.58 34.74
CA ALA A 188 -34.94 -43.70 35.09
C ALA A 188 -35.21 -43.53 36.60
N GLU A 189 -36.40 -43.58 37.18
CA GLU A 189 -37.74 -44.08 36.82
C GLU A 189 -38.81 -43.07 37.28
#